data_AF-A0A919ZQ50-F1
#
_entry.id   AF-A0A919ZQ50-F1
#
_cell.length_a   1.000
_cell.length_b   1.000
_cell.length_c   1.000
_cell.angle_alpha   90.00
_cell.angle_beta   90.00
_cell.angle_gamma   90.00
#
_symmetry.space_group_name_H-M   'P 1'
#
loop_
_entity.id
_entity.type
_entity.pdbx_description
1 polymer ?
#
loop_
_entity_poly.entity_id
_entity_poly.type
_entity_poly.pdbx_seq_one_letter_code
_entity_poly.pdbx_strand_id
1 'polypeptide(L)'
;MEKSKKEFILNTFIISMVLSLISGWIGAKIVVNHSELSNRGDWAVPFFVLFLILYAFNLVMSIVNYVIAIMVNNFILRLLIFNILGLIIAVIAWVSKGGSVYLATFIYSTFIVFSIVALVINQSNGNPQK
;
A
#
# COMPACT_ATOMS: atom_id res chain seq x y z
N MET A 1 -16.17 -6.40 -14.49
CA MET A 1 -16.40 -6.73 -13.07
C MET A 1 -15.45 -7.80 -12.54
N GLU A 2 -15.17 -8.89 -13.28
CA GLU A 2 -14.22 -9.93 -12.80
C GLU A 2 -12.79 -9.42 -12.58
N LYS A 3 -12.27 -8.53 -13.45
CA LYS A 3 -10.93 -7.94 -13.30
C LYS A 3 -10.77 -7.24 -11.94
N SER A 4 -11.70 -6.35 -11.60
CA SER A 4 -11.68 -5.62 -10.33
C SER A 4 -11.76 -6.54 -9.11
N LYS A 5 -12.50 -7.66 -9.19
CA LYS A 5 -12.54 -8.67 -8.12
C LYS A 5 -11.20 -9.40 -7.97
N LYS A 6 -10.55 -9.77 -9.08
CA LYS A 6 -9.20 -10.38 -9.07
C LYS A 6 -8.17 -9.42 -8.49
N GLU A 7 -8.20 -8.15 -8.90
CA GLU A 7 -7.36 -7.07 -8.34
C GLU A 7 -7.56 -6.96 -6.82
N PHE A 8 -8.82 -6.91 -6.37
CA PHE A 8 -9.15 -6.82 -4.95
C PHE A 8 -8.63 -8.01 -4.13
N ILE A 9 -8.84 -9.24 -4.59
CA ILE A 9 -8.37 -10.44 -3.89
C ILE A 9 -6.84 -10.43 -3.81
N LEU A 10 -6.16 -10.17 -4.93
CA LEU A 10 -4.70 -10.16 -4.98
C LEU A 10 -4.11 -9.09 -4.07
N ASN A 11 -4.67 -7.87 -4.12
CA ASN A 11 -4.22 -6.76 -3.29
C ASN A 11 -4.43 -7.05 -1.80
N THR A 12 -5.59 -7.60 -1.43
CA THR A 12 -5.97 -7.87 -0.04
C THR A 12 -5.10 -8.95 0.60
N PHE A 13 -4.89 -10.08 -0.09
CA PHE A 13 -4.23 -11.24 0.54
C PHE A 13 -2.73 -11.27 0.35
N ILE A 14 -2.24 -10.97 -0.86
CA ILE A 14 -0.84 -11.18 -1.20
C ILE A 14 -0.07 -9.86 -1.09
N ILE A 15 -0.51 -8.84 -1.82
CA ILE A 15 0.25 -7.60 -1.94
C ILE A 15 0.27 -6.83 -0.61
N SER A 16 -0.87 -6.75 0.08
CA SER A 16 -0.95 -6.12 1.40
C SER A 16 -0.01 -6.80 2.40
N MET A 17 0.02 -8.14 2.40
CA MET A 17 0.90 -8.90 3.29
C MET A 17 2.38 -8.61 2.99
N VAL A 18 2.78 -8.69 1.72
CA VAL A 18 4.17 -8.46 1.29
C VAL A 18 4.61 -7.02 1.59
N LEU A 19 3.80 -6.02 1.25
CA LEU A 19 4.09 -4.61 1.54
C LEU A 19 4.26 -4.38 3.04
N SER A 20 3.34 -4.90 3.85
CA SER A 20 3.40 -4.73 5.30
C SER A 20 4.58 -5.45 5.94
N LEU A 21 4.99 -6.62 5.43
CA LEU A 21 6.19 -7.31 5.90
C LEU A 21 7.45 -6.48 5.64
N ILE A 22 7.63 -6.02 4.40
CA ILE A 22 8.82 -5.24 4.00
C ILE A 22 8.87 -3.94 4.79
N SER A 23 7.76 -3.21 4.86
CA SER A 23 7.71 -1.90 5.50
C SER A 23 7.70 -1.98 7.02
N GLY A 24 7.07 -3.01 7.60
CA GLY A 24 7.17 -3.31 9.02
C GLY A 24 8.61 -3.62 9.43
N TRP A 25 9.34 -4.40 8.62
CA TRP A 25 10.74 -4.72 8.86
C TRP A 25 11.64 -3.48 8.83
N ILE A 26 11.51 -2.66 7.79
CA ILE A 26 12.28 -1.42 7.64
C ILE A 26 11.93 -0.44 8.77
N GLY A 27 10.64 -0.24 9.03
CA GLY A 27 10.15 0.66 10.06
C GLY A 27 10.60 0.26 11.46
N ALA A 28 10.55 -1.03 11.80
CA ALA A 28 11.01 -1.54 13.08
C ALA A 28 12.50 -1.25 13.32
N LYS A 29 13.34 -1.47 12.31
CA LYS A 29 14.77 -1.14 12.39
C LYS A 29 15.01 0.35 12.62
N ILE A 30 14.27 1.21 11.92
CA ILE A 30 14.37 2.67 12.10
C ILE A 30 13.98 3.06 13.53
N VAL A 31 12.86 2.53 14.04
CA VAL A 31 12.37 2.81 15.40
C VAL A 31 13.37 2.35 16.46
N VAL A 32 13.90 1.13 16.36
CA VAL A 32 14.89 0.61 17.32
C VAL A 32 16.18 1.43 17.28
N ASN A 33 16.66 1.81 16.10
CA ASN A 33 17.90 2.59 15.98
C ASN A 33 17.78 4.03 16.52
N HIS A 34 16.59 4.61 16.54
CA HIS A 34 16.34 5.99 17.04
C HIS A 34 15.80 6.03 18.48
N SER A 35 15.63 4.89 19.13
CA SER A 35 15.14 4.80 20.51
C SER A 35 16.20 4.21 21.44
N GLU A 36 16.04 4.42 22.75
CA GLU A 36 16.91 3.84 23.78
C GLU A 36 16.89 2.29 23.79
N LEU A 37 15.96 1.67 23.04
CA LEU A 37 15.86 0.24 22.79
C LEU A 37 16.95 -0.32 21.87
N SER A 38 17.77 0.55 21.25
CA SER A 38 18.91 0.20 20.39
C SER A 38 19.78 -0.94 20.96
N ASN A 39 20.03 -0.95 22.27
CA ASN A 39 20.90 -1.94 22.92
C ASN A 39 20.24 -3.29 23.26
N ARG A 40 18.92 -3.46 23.08
CA ARG A 40 18.21 -4.68 23.53
C ARG A 40 17.82 -5.66 22.43
N GLY A 41 18.08 -5.35 21.15
CA GLY A 41 17.73 -6.24 20.04
C GLY A 41 16.23 -6.53 19.92
N ASP A 42 15.39 -5.72 20.58
CA ASP A 42 13.96 -6.00 20.79
C ASP A 42 13.10 -5.45 19.63
N TRP A 43 13.54 -5.71 18.39
CA TRP A 43 12.91 -5.20 17.17
C TRP A 43 11.61 -5.93 16.81
N ALA A 44 11.37 -7.10 17.41
CA ALA A 44 10.22 -7.95 17.12
C ALA A 44 8.89 -7.27 17.49
N VAL A 45 8.81 -6.62 18.65
CA VAL A 45 7.56 -5.96 19.09
C VAL A 45 7.21 -4.77 18.18
N PRO A 46 8.10 -3.80 17.90
CA PRO A 46 7.85 -2.75 16.91
C PRO A 46 7.49 -3.31 15.53
N PHE A 47 8.12 -4.41 15.12
CA PHE A 47 7.82 -5.08 13.85
C PHE A 47 6.39 -5.58 13.79
N PHE A 48 5.92 -6.37 14.76
CA PHE A 48 4.56 -6.91 14.72
C PHE A 48 3.50 -5.82 14.81
N VAL A 49 3.73 -4.79 15.64
CA VAL A 49 2.81 -3.64 15.76
C VAL A 49 2.72 -2.88 14.44
N LEU A 50 3.86 -2.53 13.83
CA LEU A 50 3.89 -1.85 12.54
C LEU A 50 3.28 -2.73 11.45
N PHE A 51 3.66 -4.01 11.37
CA PHE A 51 3.10 -4.95 10.40
C PHE A 51 1.57 -4.97 10.43
N LEU A 52 0.97 -5.10 11.61
CA LEU A 52 -0.49 -5.14 11.76
C LEU A 52 -1.16 -3.83 11.34
N ILE A 53 -0.61 -2.68 11.75
CA ILE A 53 -1.13 -1.36 11.38
C ILE A 53 -1.06 -1.15 9.87
N LEU A 54 0.11 -1.43 9.28
CA LEU A 54 0.33 -1.25 7.84
C LEU A 54 -0.52 -2.23 7.03
N TYR A 55 -0.71 -3.46 7.51
CA TYR A 55 -1.59 -4.44 6.88
C TYR A 55 -3.04 -3.99 6.90
N ALA A 56 -3.54 -3.54 8.06
CA ALA A 56 -4.88 -2.97 8.16
C ALA A 56 -5.07 -1.76 7.21
N PHE A 57 -4.07 -0.88 7.12
CA PHE A 57 -4.09 0.23 6.17
C PHE A 57 -4.18 -0.25 4.71
N ASN A 58 -3.34 -1.21 4.31
CA ASN A 58 -3.33 -1.76 2.95
C ASN A 58 -4.66 -2.45 2.60
N LEU A 59 -5.30 -3.12 3.56
CA LEU A 59 -6.64 -3.69 3.40
C LEU A 59 -7.69 -2.61 3.12
N VAL A 60 -7.70 -1.51 3.88
CA VAL A 60 -8.61 -0.39 3.65
C VAL A 60 -8.38 0.21 2.26
N MET A 61 -7.12 0.41 1.87
CA MET A 61 -6.80 0.94 0.54
C MET A 61 -7.18 -0.02 -0.59
N SER A 62 -7.15 -1.33 -0.34
CA SER A 62 -7.61 -2.34 -1.30
C SER A 62 -9.12 -2.22 -1.54
N ILE A 63 -9.89 -2.01 -0.46
CA ILE A 63 -11.34 -1.74 -0.55
C ILE A 63 -11.59 -0.44 -1.32
N VAL A 64 -10.88 0.65 -0.98
CA VAL A 64 -11.03 1.94 -1.68
C VAL A 64 -10.74 1.79 -3.17
N ASN A 65 -9.65 1.12 -3.54
CA ASN A 65 -9.32 0.87 -4.95
C ASN A 65 -10.42 0.08 -5.66
N TYR A 66 -10.99 -0.93 -5.00
CA TYR A 66 -12.09 -1.71 -5.55
C TYR A 66 -13.37 -0.88 -5.75
N VAL A 67 -13.72 -0.02 -4.79
CA VAL A 67 -14.88 0.88 -4.90
C VAL A 67 -14.71 1.84 -6.08
N ILE A 68 -13.53 2.48 -6.21
CA ILE A 68 -13.24 3.35 -7.37
C ILE A 68 -13.34 2.55 -8.68
N ALA A 69 -12.87 1.30 -8.70
CA ALA A 69 -12.98 0.43 -9.86
C ALA A 69 -14.41 0.07 -10.27
N ILE A 70 -15.37 0.09 -9.33
CA ILE A 70 -16.79 -0.10 -9.64
C ILE A 70 -17.41 1.20 -10.15
N MET A 71 -17.05 2.33 -9.54
CA MET A 71 -17.63 3.64 -9.87
C MET A 71 -17.10 4.24 -11.17
N VAL A 72 -15.85 3.93 -11.55
CA VAL A 72 -15.16 4.56 -12.67
C VAL A 72 -14.83 3.51 -13.74
N ASN A 73 -15.54 3.56 -14.86
CA ASN A 73 -15.35 2.60 -15.95
C ASN A 73 -14.08 2.87 -16.78
N ASN A 74 -13.58 4.11 -16.81
CA ASN A 74 -12.34 4.45 -17.50
C ASN A 74 -11.12 4.06 -16.64
N PHE A 75 -10.33 3.11 -17.13
CA PHE A 75 -9.16 2.58 -16.44
C PHE A 75 -8.11 3.64 -16.10
N ILE A 76 -7.79 4.54 -17.03
CA ILE A 76 -6.78 5.60 -16.82
C ILE A 76 -7.28 6.57 -15.76
N LEU A 77 -8.55 6.99 -15.85
CA LEU A 77 -9.15 7.89 -14.87
C LEU A 77 -9.19 7.26 -13.47
N ARG A 78 -9.50 5.97 -13.37
CA ARG A 78 -9.44 5.20 -12.11
C ARG A 78 -8.06 5.26 -11.47
N LEU A 79 -7.00 4.99 -12.25
CA LEU A 79 -5.63 5.05 -11.76
C LEU A 79 -5.26 6.46 -11.30
N LEU A 80 -5.64 7.49 -12.06
CA LEU A 80 -5.39 8.88 -11.68
C LEU A 80 -6.06 9.24 -10.36
N ILE A 81 -7.35 8.96 -10.21
CA ILE A 81 -8.09 9.22 -8.97
C ILE A 81 -7.42 8.52 -7.77
N PHE A 82 -7.08 7.24 -7.94
CA PHE A 82 -6.47 6.47 -6.86
C PHE A 82 -5.09 7.00 -6.45
N ASN A 83 -4.23 7.36 -7.41
CA ASN A 83 -2.91 7.91 -7.11
C ASN A 83 -2.98 9.34 -6.56
N ILE A 84 -3.92 10.17 -7.02
CA ILE A 84 -4.14 11.51 -6.44
C ILE A 84 -4.58 11.38 -4.98
N LEU A 85 -5.50 10.46 -4.67
CA LEU A 85 -5.90 10.16 -3.30
C LEU A 85 -4.68 9.74 -2.45
N GLY A 86 -3.84 8.86 -2.99
CA GLY A 86 -2.61 8.43 -2.33
C GLY A 86 -1.62 9.55 -2.06
N LEU A 87 -1.44 10.45 -3.03
CA LEU A 87 -0.59 11.63 -2.89
C LEU A 87 -1.11 12.54 -1.77
N ILE A 88 -2.41 12.79 -1.73
CA ILE A 88 -3.04 13.62 -0.68
C ILE A 88 -2.79 13.00 0.69
N ILE A 89 -3.04 11.70 0.86
CA ILE A 89 -2.84 11.00 2.13
C ILE A 89 -1.35 11.01 2.54
N ALA A 90 -0.44 10.81 1.58
CA ALA A 90 1.00 10.84 1.84
C ALA A 90 1.48 12.24 2.27
N VAL A 91 0.99 13.31 1.63
CA VAL A 91 1.29 14.70 2.00
C VAL A 91 0.74 15.02 3.39
N ILE A 92 -0.50 14.62 3.70
CA ILE A 92 -1.07 14.81 5.04
C ILE A 92 -0.19 14.12 6.09
N ALA A 93 0.17 12.85 5.85
CA ALA A 93 1.02 12.10 6.76
C ALA A 93 2.40 12.76 6.96
N TRP A 94 2.99 13.28 5.88
CA TRP A 94 4.28 13.96 5.92
C TRP A 94 4.24 15.23 6.78
N VAL A 95 3.22 16.07 6.59
CA VAL A 95 3.04 17.32 7.34
C VAL A 95 2.68 17.04 8.80
N SER A 96 1.75 16.12 9.06
CA SER A 96 1.29 15.80 10.43
C SER A 96 2.34 15.14 11.31
N LYS A 97 3.34 14.47 10.73
CA LYS A 97 4.43 13.81 11.48
C LYS A 97 5.75 14.57 11.41
N GLY A 98 5.70 15.89 11.16
CA GLY A 98 6.87 16.76 11.26
C GLY A 98 7.98 16.42 10.26
N GLY A 99 7.62 15.99 9.05
CA GLY A 99 8.59 15.72 8.00
C GLY A 99 9.04 14.26 7.88
N SER A 100 8.39 13.30 8.56
CA SER A 100 8.74 11.88 8.44
C SER A 100 8.51 11.35 7.02
N VAL A 101 9.57 11.35 6.22
CA VAL A 101 9.56 10.92 4.82
C VAL A 101 9.19 9.44 4.71
N TYR A 102 9.65 8.61 5.65
CA TYR A 102 9.44 7.15 5.60
C TYR A 102 7.97 6.74 5.59
N LEU A 103 7.14 7.34 6.45
CA LEU A 103 5.71 7.02 6.51
C LEU A 103 4.99 7.47 5.23
N ALA A 104 5.33 8.66 4.73
CA ALA A 104 4.76 9.17 3.49
C ALA A 104 5.16 8.32 2.27
N THR A 105 6.43 7.90 2.20
CA THR A 105 6.94 7.00 1.16
C THR A 105 6.25 5.64 1.22
N PHE A 106 6.07 5.08 2.41
CA PHE A 106 5.31 3.83 2.57
C PHE A 106 3.89 3.97 2.04
N ILE A 107 3.16 4.98 2.52
CA ILE A 107 1.78 5.23 2.11
C ILE A 107 1.70 5.30 0.59
N TYR A 108 2.53 6.12 -0.04
CA TYR A 108 2.49 6.31 -1.48
C TYR A 108 2.91 5.05 -2.26
N SER A 109 3.83 4.25 -1.72
CA SER A 109 4.23 2.98 -2.35
C SER A 109 3.08 1.99 -2.48
N THR A 110 2.14 1.95 -1.53
CA THR A 110 0.93 1.11 -1.62
C THR A 110 0.10 1.48 -2.85
N PHE A 111 -0.11 2.78 -3.11
CA PHE A 111 -0.88 3.24 -4.26
C PHE A 111 -0.22 2.90 -5.59
N ILE A 112 1.10 3.10 -5.67
CA ILE A 112 1.88 2.74 -6.85
C ILE A 112 1.79 1.23 -7.11
N VAL A 113 2.03 0.40 -6.10
CA VAL A 113 2.06 -1.06 -6.27
C VAL A 113 0.68 -1.59 -6.64
N PHE A 114 -0.39 -1.11 -6.00
CA PHE A 114 -1.76 -1.49 -6.38
C PHE A 114 -2.11 -1.04 -7.81
N SER A 115 -1.60 0.13 -8.24
CA SER A 115 -1.77 0.61 -9.61
C SER A 115 -1.03 -0.27 -10.63
N ILE A 116 0.17 -0.75 -10.29
CA ILE A 116 0.93 -1.71 -11.11
C ILE A 116 0.15 -3.03 -11.22
N VAL A 117 -0.37 -3.54 -10.11
CA VAL A 117 -1.17 -4.77 -10.11
C VAL A 117 -2.40 -4.64 -11.02
N ALA A 118 -3.11 -3.51 -10.92
CA ALA A 118 -4.22 -3.17 -11.80
C ALA A 118 -3.81 -3.13 -13.28
N LEU A 119 -2.64 -2.54 -13.59
CA LEU A 119 -2.10 -2.48 -14.95
C LEU A 119 -1.75 -3.86 -15.50
N VAL A 120 -1.06 -4.70 -14.72
CA VAL A 120 -0.70 -6.07 -15.11
C VAL A 120 -1.95 -6.92 -15.36
N ILE A 121 -2.95 -6.86 -14.46
CA ILE A 121 -4.19 -7.62 -14.63
C ILE A 121 -4.96 -7.14 -15.86
N ASN A 122 -4.98 -5.83 -16.12
CA ASN A 122 -5.66 -5.30 -17.29
C ASN A 122 -4.99 -5.74 -18.61
N GLN A 123 -3.66 -5.76 -18.66
CA GLN A 123 -2.86 -6.21 -19.80
C GLN A 123 -2.93 -7.73 -20.02
N SER A 124 -2.90 -8.54 -18.96
CA SER A 124 -2.95 -10.02 -19.07
C SER A 124 -4.21 -10.56 -19.75
N ASN A 125 -5.32 -9.83 -19.64
CA ASN A 125 -6.59 -10.16 -20.28
C ASN A 125 -6.82 -9.36 -21.59
N GLY A 126 -5.81 -8.59 -22.01
CA GLY A 126 -5.77 -7.85 -23.27
C GLY A 126 -4.89 -8.53 -24.32
N ASN A 127 -4.59 -9.82 -24.16
CA ASN A 127 -3.97 -10.64 -25.21
C ASN A 127 -5.08 -11.34 -26.02
N PRO A 128 -5.60 -10.74 -27.10
CA PRO A 128 -6.31 -11.48 -28.14
C PRO A 128 -5.26 -12.28 -28.91
N GLN A 129 -4.75 -13.37 -28.35
CA GLN A 129 -4.10 -14.38 -29.16
C GLN A 129 -5.13 -15.46 -29.51
N LYS A 130 -5.62 -15.33 -30.74
CA LYS A 130 -6.49 -16.22 -31.53
C LYS A 130 -7.99 -15.95 -31.42
#